data_AF-A0A419SKH7-F1
#
_entry.id   AF-A0A419SKH7-F1
#
_cell.length_a   1.000
_cell.length_b   1.000
_cell.length_c   1.000
_cell.angle_alpha   90.00
_cell.angle_beta   90.00
_cell.angle_gamma   90.00
#
_symmetry.space_group_name_H-M   'P 1'
#
loop_
_entity.id
_entity.type
_entity.pdbx_description
1 polymer ?
#
loop_
_entity_poly.entity_id
_entity_poly.type
_entity_poly.pdbx_seq_one_letter_code
_entity_poly.pdbx_strand_id
1 'polypeptide(L)'
;MKHGFRKLLRNKWTLNGVSLVFVTVVLCVVIFYVNFKYYAGVIGMGFFAPLLCVALFRGTQGIVKAEKRRRIVFVNSGLIGLIIVMFVIALPRYTYKDSQEMVLSYHLNDSNGDVTMPSLEHKTVPTTRQYSWLLNGRLYYVGIKEDQLDQILYYVVHPIRGQVTKLERPYW
;
A
#
# COMPACT_ATOMS: atom_id res chain seq x y z
N MET A 1 -39.23 21.27 26.97
CA MET A 1 -38.82 20.14 26.09
C MET A 1 -37.71 20.43 25.07
N LYS A 2 -37.59 21.63 24.47
CA LYS A 2 -36.59 21.92 23.40
C LYS A 2 -35.10 21.80 23.82
N HIS A 3 -34.76 21.91 25.10
CA HIS A 3 -33.36 21.85 25.57
C HIS A 3 -32.78 20.42 25.69
N GLY A 4 -33.58 19.42 26.07
CA GLY A 4 -33.11 18.03 26.18
C GLY A 4 -32.73 17.42 24.83
N PHE A 5 -33.53 17.68 23.79
CA PHE A 5 -33.34 17.12 22.45
C PHE A 5 -32.05 17.63 21.75
N ARG A 6 -31.69 18.90 21.95
CA ARG A 6 -30.45 19.47 21.40
C ARG A 6 -29.19 18.85 22.02
N LYS A 7 -29.23 18.49 23.31
CA LYS A 7 -28.09 17.87 24.02
C LYS A 7 -27.86 16.42 23.55
N LEU A 8 -28.93 15.67 23.34
CA LEU A 8 -28.91 14.30 22.82
C LEU A 8 -28.37 14.23 21.38
N LEU A 9 -28.82 15.14 20.51
CA LEU A 9 -28.27 15.25 19.15
C LEU A 9 -26.78 15.59 19.18
N ARG A 10 -26.33 16.54 20.02
CA ARG A 10 -24.92 16.94 20.09
C ARG A 10 -23.99 15.76 20.42
N ASN A 11 -24.38 14.89 21.35
CA ASN A 11 -23.61 13.69 21.74
C ASN A 11 -23.55 12.63 20.63
N LYS A 12 -24.65 12.38 19.92
CA LYS A 12 -24.66 11.39 18.82
C LYS A 12 -23.70 11.79 17.70
N TRP A 13 -23.63 13.08 17.38
CA TRP A 13 -22.72 13.56 16.35
C TRP A 13 -21.26 13.62 16.82
N THR A 14 -20.97 13.81 18.12
CA THR A 14 -19.58 13.81 18.63
C THR A 14 -18.96 12.43 18.53
N LEU A 15 -19.78 11.42 18.81
CA LEU A 15 -19.42 10.03 18.58
C LEU A 15 -19.08 9.77 17.10
N ASN A 16 -19.88 10.27 16.16
CA ASN A 16 -19.64 10.09 14.72
C ASN A 16 -18.34 10.75 14.23
N GLY A 17 -18.02 11.95 14.70
CA GLY A 17 -16.77 12.63 14.33
C GLY A 17 -15.52 11.91 14.85
N VAL A 18 -15.56 11.46 16.10
CA VAL A 18 -14.48 10.67 16.73
C VAL A 18 -14.33 9.32 16.02
N SER A 19 -15.44 8.65 15.71
CA SER A 19 -15.43 7.39 14.96
C SER A 19 -14.77 7.54 13.58
N LEU A 20 -15.03 8.63 12.86
CA LEU A 20 -14.39 8.85 11.55
C LEU A 20 -12.88 9.06 11.67
N VAL A 21 -12.41 9.84 12.66
CA VAL A 21 -10.97 10.01 12.89
C VAL A 21 -10.33 8.66 13.22
N PHE A 22 -10.96 7.88 14.10
CA PHE A 22 -10.49 6.55 14.45
C PHE A 22 -10.39 5.63 13.22
N VAL A 23 -11.45 5.58 12.40
CA VAL A 23 -11.46 4.80 11.14
C VAL A 23 -10.35 5.25 10.20
N THR A 24 -10.11 6.56 10.04
CA THR A 24 -9.02 7.06 9.19
C THR A 24 -7.65 6.63 9.73
N VAL A 25 -7.42 6.67 11.05
CA VAL A 25 -6.15 6.21 11.64
C VAL A 25 -5.94 4.72 11.41
N VAL A 26 -6.97 3.90 11.63
CA VAL A 26 -6.92 2.46 11.34
C VAL A 26 -6.63 2.23 9.85
N LEU A 27 -7.30 2.97 8.97
CA LEU A 27 -7.08 2.88 7.53
C LEU A 27 -5.64 3.25 7.14
N CYS A 28 -5.06 4.30 7.74
CA CYS A 28 -3.64 4.62 7.56
C CYS A 28 -2.77 3.41 7.92
N VAL A 29 -2.95 2.85 9.12
CA VAL A 29 -2.14 1.70 9.59
C VAL A 29 -2.28 0.52 8.64
N VAL A 30 -3.49 0.19 8.18
CA VAL A 30 -3.74 -0.91 7.24
C VAL A 30 -3.03 -0.66 5.91
N ILE A 31 -3.19 0.52 5.30
CA ILE A 31 -2.57 0.86 4.01
C ILE A 31 -1.04 0.77 4.11
N PHE A 32 -0.45 1.36 5.16
CA PHE A 32 0.98 1.30 5.40
C PHE A 32 1.46 -0.14 5.62
N TYR A 33 0.79 -0.89 6.50
CA TYR A 33 1.15 -2.26 6.80
C TYR A 33 1.09 -3.14 5.56
N VAL A 34 0.00 -3.07 4.77
CA VAL A 34 -0.16 -3.88 3.57
C VAL A 34 0.91 -3.53 2.53
N ASN A 35 1.17 -2.25 2.29
CA ASN A 35 2.17 -1.82 1.33
C ASN A 35 3.59 -2.27 1.72
N PHE A 36 3.98 -2.13 2.99
CA PHE A 36 5.31 -2.52 3.45
C PHE A 36 5.47 -4.03 3.57
N LYS A 37 4.46 -4.73 4.11
CA LYS A 37 4.56 -6.17 4.40
C LYS A 37 4.47 -7.02 3.12
N TYR A 38 3.52 -6.72 2.23
CA TYR A 38 3.23 -7.58 1.08
C TYR A 38 3.79 -7.03 -0.23
N TYR A 39 3.79 -5.70 -0.40
CA TYR A 39 4.14 -5.06 -1.67
C TYR A 39 5.47 -4.31 -1.65
N ALA A 40 6.25 -4.43 -0.58
CA ALA A 40 7.60 -3.86 -0.44
C ALA A 40 7.73 -2.38 -0.86
N GLY A 41 6.68 -1.57 -0.63
CA GLY A 41 6.67 -0.15 -0.96
C GLY A 41 6.42 0.19 -2.43
N VAL A 42 5.91 -0.76 -3.23
CA VAL A 42 5.54 -0.53 -4.64
C VAL A 42 4.31 0.38 -4.77
N ILE A 43 3.39 0.38 -3.79
CA ILE A 43 2.22 1.27 -3.82
C ILE A 43 2.68 2.70 -3.53
N GLY A 44 2.26 3.63 -4.37
CA GLY A 44 2.65 5.04 -4.35
C GLY A 44 2.06 5.79 -3.15
N MET A 45 2.73 5.71 -2.00
CA MET A 45 2.28 6.39 -0.78
C MET A 45 2.23 7.92 -0.92
N GLY A 46 2.97 8.50 -1.86
CA GLY A 46 2.90 9.92 -2.18
C GLY A 46 1.50 10.39 -2.61
N PHE A 47 0.69 9.50 -3.19
CA PHE A 47 -0.70 9.78 -3.54
C PHE A 47 -1.65 9.65 -2.34
N PHE A 48 -1.49 8.58 -1.54
CA PHE A 48 -2.39 8.29 -0.42
C PHE A 48 -2.16 9.18 0.79
N ALA A 49 -0.92 9.56 1.09
CA ALA A 49 -0.60 10.32 2.30
C ALA A 49 -1.30 11.69 2.35
N PRO A 50 -1.31 12.53 1.29
CA PRO A 50 -2.05 13.79 1.29
C PRO A 50 -3.56 13.59 1.49
N LEU A 51 -4.15 12.57 0.86
CA LEU A 51 -5.58 12.27 1.00
C LEU A 51 -5.96 11.88 2.42
N LEU A 52 -5.15 11.03 3.06
CA LEU A 52 -5.32 10.62 4.45
C LEU A 52 -5.15 11.82 5.40
N CYS A 53 -4.17 12.70 5.15
CA CYS A 53 -4.00 13.94 5.91
C CYS A 53 -5.23 14.86 5.81
N VAL A 54 -5.80 15.02 4.60
CA VAL A 54 -7.03 15.80 4.40
C VAL A 54 -8.21 15.16 5.15
N ALA A 55 -8.32 13.83 5.12
CA ALA A 55 -9.38 13.09 5.82
C ALA A 55 -9.27 13.23 7.35
N LEU A 56 -8.05 13.18 7.89
CA LEU A 56 -7.79 13.41 9.32
C LEU A 56 -8.12 14.86 9.71
N PHE A 57 -7.62 15.83 8.94
CA PHE A 57 -7.85 17.25 9.21
C PHE A 57 -9.35 17.62 9.16
N ARG A 58 -10.09 17.12 8.16
CA ARG A 58 -11.54 17.34 8.10
C ARG A 58 -12.28 16.60 9.21
N GLY A 59 -11.83 15.41 9.57
CA GLY A 59 -12.35 14.65 10.72
C GLY A 59 -12.27 15.46 12.01
N THR A 60 -11.11 16.03 12.33
CA THR A 60 -10.91 16.85 13.54
C THR A 60 -11.72 18.14 13.51
N GLN A 61 -11.81 18.82 12.35
CA GLN A 61 -12.70 19.97 12.20
C GLN A 61 -14.17 19.62 12.45
N GLY A 62 -14.60 18.43 12.05
CA GLY A 62 -15.94 17.90 12.33
C GLY A 62 -16.19 17.63 13.81
N ILE A 63 -15.14 17.50 14.63
CA ILE A 63 -15.26 17.39 16.10
C ILE A 63 -15.46 18.77 16.73
N VAL A 64 -14.70 19.77 16.27
CA VAL A 64 -14.66 21.12 16.87
C VAL A 64 -15.81 22.01 16.40
N LYS A 65 -16.17 21.99 15.10
CA LYS A 65 -17.14 22.92 14.50
C LYS A 65 -18.54 22.32 14.42
N ALA A 66 -19.40 22.65 15.39
CA ALA A 66 -20.75 22.09 15.50
C ALA A 66 -21.72 22.54 14.37
N GLU A 67 -21.57 23.76 13.84
CA GLU A 67 -22.55 24.36 12.91
C GLU A 67 -22.58 23.71 11.52
N LYS A 68 -21.43 23.25 11.01
CA LYS A 68 -21.31 22.64 9.66
C LYS A 68 -21.05 21.14 9.69
N ARG A 69 -21.28 20.53 10.84
CA ARG A 69 -20.86 19.16 11.16
C ARG A 69 -21.40 18.09 10.22
N ARG A 70 -22.69 18.17 9.85
CA ARG A 70 -23.33 17.19 8.96
C ARG A 70 -22.65 17.14 7.59
N ARG A 71 -22.34 18.31 7.01
CA ARG A 71 -21.63 18.41 5.74
C ARG A 71 -20.21 17.86 5.83
N ILE A 72 -19.50 18.17 6.93
CA ILE A 72 -18.13 17.69 7.14
C ILE A 72 -18.10 16.16 7.27
N VAL A 73 -18.98 15.59 8.10
CA VAL A 73 -19.08 14.12 8.28
C VAL A 73 -19.40 13.42 6.97
N PHE A 74 -20.35 13.93 6.19
CA PHE A 74 -20.73 13.36 4.89
C PHE A 74 -19.57 13.37 3.90
N VAL A 75 -18.93 14.53 3.71
CA VAL A 75 -17.80 14.68 2.78
C VAL A 75 -16.61 13.83 3.22
N ASN A 76 -16.33 13.76 4.53
CA ASN A 76 -15.22 12.96 5.05
C ASN A 76 -15.47 11.46 4.87
N SER A 77 -16.71 11.01 5.07
CA SER A 77 -17.09 9.61 4.83
C SER A 77 -16.92 9.24 3.36
N GLY A 78 -17.33 10.12 2.44
CA GLY A 78 -17.12 9.94 1.00
C GLY A 78 -15.63 9.91 0.63
N LEU A 79 -14.80 10.76 1.24
CA LEU A 79 -13.36 10.77 1.03
C LEU A 79 -12.71 9.47 1.53
N ILE A 80 -13.09 8.97 2.71
CA ILE A 80 -12.61 7.68 3.23
C ILE A 80 -13.00 6.54 2.28
N GLY A 81 -14.26 6.52 1.82
CA GLY A 81 -14.73 5.53 0.84
C GLY A 81 -13.91 5.57 -0.46
N LEU A 82 -13.63 6.77 -0.98
CA LEU A 82 -12.78 6.94 -2.16
C LEU A 82 -11.37 6.40 -1.93
N ILE A 83 -10.74 6.70 -0.78
CA ILE A 83 -9.40 6.21 -0.44
C ILE A 83 -9.38 4.67 -0.45
N ILE A 84 -10.38 4.02 0.15
CA ILE A 84 -10.48 2.56 0.19
C ILE A 84 -10.57 1.99 -1.24
N VAL A 85 -11.48 2.52 -2.06
CA VAL A 85 -11.64 2.07 -3.46
C VAL A 85 -10.35 2.26 -4.25
N MET A 86 -9.72 3.43 -4.15
CA MET A 86 -8.45 3.70 -4.84
C MET A 86 -7.32 2.80 -4.34
N PHE A 87 -7.27 2.48 -3.04
CA PHE A 87 -6.28 1.56 -2.49
C PHE A 87 -6.45 0.14 -3.03
N VAL A 88 -7.69 -0.36 -3.10
CA VAL A 88 -7.99 -1.67 -3.70
C VAL A 88 -7.58 -1.72 -5.17
N ILE A 89 -7.87 -0.67 -5.95
CA ILE A 89 -7.45 -0.56 -7.35
C ILE A 89 -5.93 -0.46 -7.48
N ALA A 90 -5.25 0.15 -6.50
CA ALA A 90 -3.81 0.29 -6.48
C ALA A 90 -3.06 -1.00 -6.17
N LEU A 91 -3.73 -2.04 -5.65
CA LEU A 91 -3.08 -3.30 -5.30
C LEU A 91 -2.48 -3.95 -6.55
N PRO A 92 -1.16 -4.17 -6.61
CA PRO A 92 -0.57 -4.97 -7.66
C PRO A 92 -1.13 -6.40 -7.65
N ARG A 93 -1.17 -7.02 -8.84
CA ARG A 93 -1.63 -8.41 -9.01
C ARG A 93 -0.74 -9.40 -8.24
N TYR A 94 0.54 -9.09 -8.14
CA TYR A 94 1.53 -9.97 -7.52
C TYR A 94 2.20 -9.28 -6.34
N THR A 95 2.38 -10.02 -5.26
CA THR A 95 3.11 -9.60 -4.07
C THR A 95 4.61 -9.85 -4.23
N TYR A 96 5.41 -9.37 -3.28
CA TYR A 96 6.83 -9.70 -3.23
C TYR A 96 7.08 -11.20 -3.08
N LYS A 97 6.26 -11.90 -2.28
CA LYS A 97 6.40 -13.34 -2.10
C LYS A 97 6.09 -14.08 -3.42
N ASP A 98 5.03 -13.69 -4.12
CA ASP A 98 4.71 -14.29 -5.42
C ASP A 98 5.85 -14.08 -6.42
N SER A 99 6.53 -12.94 -6.35
CA SER A 99 7.70 -12.68 -7.20
C SER A 99 8.87 -13.61 -6.92
N GLN A 100 9.09 -13.97 -5.66
CA GLN A 100 10.10 -14.96 -5.28
C GLN A 100 9.76 -16.32 -5.91
N GLU A 101 8.52 -16.77 -5.74
CA GLU A 101 8.04 -18.04 -6.30
C GLU A 101 8.12 -18.07 -7.84
N MET A 102 7.79 -16.97 -8.51
CA MET A 102 7.94 -16.84 -9.97
C MET A 102 9.39 -16.99 -10.41
N VAL A 103 10.33 -16.31 -9.74
CA VAL A 103 11.75 -16.38 -10.10
C VAL A 103 12.29 -17.79 -9.85
N LEU A 104 11.86 -18.46 -8.78
CA LEU A 104 12.20 -19.86 -8.53
C LEU A 104 11.74 -20.75 -9.68
N SER A 105 10.45 -20.67 -10.04
CA SER A 105 9.88 -21.48 -11.11
C SER A 105 10.54 -21.18 -12.47
N TYR A 106 10.85 -19.92 -12.73
CA TYR A 106 11.55 -19.49 -13.95
C TYR A 106 12.96 -20.08 -14.02
N HIS A 107 13.68 -20.11 -12.90
CA HIS A 107 15.04 -20.61 -12.85
C HIS A 107 15.12 -22.14 -12.83
N LEU A 108 14.25 -22.83 -12.09
CA LEU A 108 14.20 -24.30 -12.04
C LEU A 108 13.77 -24.93 -13.37
N ASN A 109 13.04 -24.19 -14.22
CA ASN A 109 12.79 -24.64 -15.59
C ASN A 109 14.04 -24.57 -16.48
N ASP A 110 15.05 -23.80 -16.09
CA ASP A 110 16.28 -23.54 -16.84
C ASP A 110 17.50 -24.27 -16.23
N SER A 111 17.43 -24.70 -14.96
CA SER A 111 18.49 -25.42 -14.23
C SER A 111 17.92 -26.48 -13.29
N ASN A 112 18.62 -27.61 -13.15
CA ASN A 112 18.26 -28.74 -12.28
C ASN A 112 18.93 -28.68 -10.88
N GLY A 113 19.46 -27.53 -10.47
CA GLY A 113 20.18 -27.37 -9.20
C GLY A 113 19.26 -27.13 -7.99
N ASP A 114 19.78 -27.41 -6.79
CA ASP A 114 19.20 -26.89 -5.55
C ASP A 114 19.49 -25.38 -5.45
N VAL A 115 18.47 -24.63 -5.05
CA VAL A 115 18.47 -23.18 -5.10
C VAL A 115 18.03 -22.60 -3.77
N THR A 116 18.77 -21.61 -3.27
CA THR A 116 18.39 -20.83 -2.10
C THR A 116 18.06 -19.39 -2.48
N MET A 117 17.13 -18.78 -1.73
CA MET A 117 16.78 -17.36 -1.90
C MET A 117 17.36 -16.53 -0.76
N PRO A 118 18.51 -15.88 -0.96
CA PRO A 118 19.04 -14.98 0.05
C PRO A 118 18.09 -13.80 0.29
N SER A 119 17.97 -13.39 1.55
CA SER A 119 17.29 -12.14 1.88
C SER A 119 18.15 -10.97 1.42
N LEU A 120 17.66 -10.23 0.42
CA LEU A 120 18.31 -9.01 -0.03
C LEU A 120 17.98 -7.84 0.90
N GLU A 121 18.92 -6.92 1.08
CA GLU A 121 18.71 -5.67 1.83
C GLU A 121 17.62 -4.82 1.18
N HIS A 122 17.65 -4.73 -0.15
CA HIS A 122 16.65 -4.02 -0.94
C HIS A 122 15.71 -5.00 -1.64
N LYS A 123 14.40 -4.80 -1.46
CA LYS A 123 13.37 -5.67 -2.07
C LYS A 123 12.82 -5.15 -3.40
N THR A 124 13.21 -3.94 -3.81
CA THR A 124 12.72 -3.30 -5.03
C THR A 124 13.76 -2.41 -5.66
N VAL A 125 13.68 -2.25 -6.98
CA VAL A 125 14.50 -1.31 -7.77
C VAL A 125 13.60 -0.30 -8.50
N PRO A 126 14.04 0.95 -8.68
CA PRO A 126 13.28 1.94 -9.45
C PRO A 126 13.29 1.60 -10.94
N THR A 127 12.25 2.01 -11.65
CA THR A 127 12.18 1.93 -13.12
C THR A 127 11.72 3.26 -13.70
N THR A 128 12.20 3.57 -14.90
CA THR A 128 11.82 4.78 -15.64
C THR A 128 10.40 4.73 -16.19
N ARG A 129 9.77 3.53 -16.22
CA ARG A 129 8.40 3.36 -16.70
C ARG A 129 7.40 3.59 -15.56
N GLN A 130 6.63 4.66 -15.68
CA GLN A 130 5.44 4.88 -14.85
C GLN A 130 4.25 4.11 -15.44
N TYR A 131 3.82 3.06 -14.75
CA TYR A 131 2.70 2.23 -15.17
C TYR A 131 1.35 2.74 -14.67
N SER A 132 1.36 3.44 -13.54
CA SER A 132 0.17 4.02 -12.92
C SER A 132 0.60 5.10 -11.92
N TRP A 133 -0.16 6.18 -11.87
CA TRP A 133 -0.09 7.23 -10.83
C TRP A 133 -0.26 6.72 -9.40
N LEU A 134 -0.84 5.52 -9.21
CA LEU A 134 -1.02 4.88 -7.91
C LEU A 134 0.18 4.05 -7.46
N LEU A 135 1.17 3.82 -8.34
CA LEU A 135 2.34 3.00 -8.09
C LEU A 135 3.61 3.85 -8.14
N ASN A 136 4.62 3.45 -7.37
CA ASN A 136 5.86 4.21 -7.22
C ASN A 136 6.91 3.93 -8.31
N GLY A 137 6.52 3.33 -9.45
CA GLY A 137 7.46 3.00 -10.53
C GLY A 137 8.61 2.10 -10.06
N ARG A 138 8.31 1.04 -9.29
CA ARG A 138 9.31 0.10 -8.77
C ARG A 138 9.00 -1.33 -9.21
N LEU A 139 10.05 -2.12 -9.43
CA LEU A 139 9.99 -3.56 -9.70
C LEU A 139 10.44 -4.32 -8.47
N TYR A 140 9.94 -5.54 -8.26
CA TYR A 140 10.47 -6.42 -7.20
C TYR A 140 11.87 -6.89 -7.55
N TYR A 141 12.75 -6.92 -6.56
CA TYR A 141 14.13 -7.35 -6.70
C TYR A 141 14.36 -8.63 -5.91
N VAL A 142 14.77 -9.68 -6.62
CA VAL A 142 14.88 -11.04 -6.09
C VAL A 142 16.25 -11.59 -6.42
N GLY A 143 16.88 -12.21 -5.44
CA GLY A 143 18.16 -12.91 -5.58
C GLY A 143 17.93 -14.41 -5.50
N ILE A 144 18.66 -15.15 -6.33
CA ILE A 144 18.74 -16.61 -6.31
C ILE A 144 20.21 -16.98 -6.19
N LYS A 145 20.55 -17.87 -5.26
CA LYS A 145 21.88 -18.46 -5.12
C LYS A 145 21.80 -19.93 -5.50
N GLU A 146 22.62 -20.32 -6.47
CA GLU A 146 22.78 -21.71 -6.90
C GLU A 146 23.98 -22.32 -6.17
N ASP A 147 23.79 -23.48 -5.54
CA ASP A 147 24.79 -24.09 -4.66
C ASP A 147 26.10 -24.45 -5.41
N GLN A 148 26.02 -24.68 -6.72
CA GLN A 148 27.17 -25.05 -7.54
C GLN A 148 28.03 -23.87 -7.98
N LEU A 149 27.44 -22.67 -8.11
CA LEU A 149 28.14 -21.49 -8.65
C LEU A 149 28.65 -20.54 -7.54
N ASP A 150 28.14 -20.68 -6.31
CA ASP A 150 28.37 -19.78 -5.17
C ASP A 150 28.11 -18.27 -5.50
N GLN A 151 27.40 -18.00 -6.60
CA GLN A 151 27.07 -16.68 -7.08
C GLN A 151 25.56 -16.41 -6.96
N ILE A 152 25.22 -15.16 -6.65
CA ILE A 152 23.83 -14.71 -6.61
C ILE A 152 23.45 -14.18 -7.99
N LEU A 153 22.45 -14.80 -8.60
CA LEU A 153 21.76 -14.31 -9.79
C LEU A 153 20.65 -13.36 -9.37
N TYR A 154 20.53 -12.24 -10.07
CA TYR A 154 19.58 -11.20 -9.73
C TYR A 154 18.48 -11.10 -10.78
N TYR A 155 17.25 -10.95 -10.30
CA TYR A 155 16.06 -10.87 -11.13
C TYR A 155 15.20 -9.70 -10.70
N VAL A 156 14.50 -9.14 -11.67
CA VAL A 156 13.42 -8.18 -11.42
C VAL A 156 12.09 -8.75 -11.87
N VAL A 157 11.05 -8.49 -11.10
CA VAL A 157 9.70 -8.93 -11.42
C VAL A 157 8.75 -7.75 -11.47
N HIS A 158 7.97 -7.69 -12.54
CA HIS A 158 6.97 -6.67 -12.72
C HIS A 158 5.76 -6.92 -11.80
N PRO A 159 5.38 -5.98 -10.90
CA PRO A 159 4.37 -6.20 -9.87
C PRO A 159 2.94 -6.38 -10.41
N ILE A 160 2.61 -5.78 -11.56
CA ILE A 160 1.33 -5.99 -12.26
C ILE A 160 1.35 -7.19 -13.22
N ARG A 161 2.39 -7.31 -14.05
CA ARG A 161 2.43 -8.26 -15.17
C ARG A 161 3.02 -9.63 -14.81
N GLY A 162 3.80 -9.72 -13.72
CA GLY A 162 4.53 -10.94 -13.36
C GLY A 162 5.68 -11.25 -14.34
N GLN A 163 6.07 -10.29 -15.17
CA GLN A 163 7.18 -10.47 -16.10
C GLN A 163 8.49 -10.54 -15.30
N VAL A 164 9.18 -11.66 -15.42
CA VAL A 164 10.51 -11.90 -14.83
C VAL A 164 11.58 -11.51 -15.85
N THR A 165 12.56 -10.74 -15.40
CA THR A 165 13.73 -10.37 -16.21
C THR A 165 15.00 -10.61 -15.39
N LYS A 166 15.93 -11.40 -15.93
CA LYS A 166 17.27 -11.58 -15.34
C LYS A 166 18.10 -10.31 -15.54
N LEU A 167 18.82 -9.91 -14.51
CA LEU A 167 19.81 -8.83 -14.59
C LEU A 167 21.19 -9.42 -14.85
N GLU A 168 21.97 -8.72 -15.68
CA GLU A 168 23.38 -9.08 -15.92
C GLU A 168 24.28 -8.76 -14.71
N ARG A 169 23.87 -7.80 -13.87
CA ARG A 169 24.61 -7.29 -12.72
C ARG A 169 23.64 -6.94 -11.58
N PRO A 170 24.10 -6.97 -10.31
CA PRO A 170 23.30 -6.43 -9.21
C PRO A 170 22.96 -4.96 -9.48
N TYR A 171 21.76 -4.56 -9.06
CA TYR A 171 21.34 -3.16 -9.19
C TYR A 171 21.95 -2.26 -8.10
N TRP A 172 22.12 -2.82 -6.90
CA TRP A 172 22.66 -2.16 -5.72
C TRP A 172 24.11 -2.56 -5.49
#